data_AF-A0A1C6L0S0-F1
#
_entry.id   AF-A0A1C6L0S0-F1
#
_cell.length_a   1.000
_cell.length_b   1.000
_cell.length_c   1.000
_cell.angle_alpha   90.00
_cell.angle_beta   90.00
_cell.angle_gamma   90.00
#
_symmetry.space_group_name_H-M   'P 1'
#
loop_
_entity.id
_entity.type
_entity.pdbx_description
1 polymer ?
#
loop_
_entity_poly.entity_id
_entity_poly.type
_entity_poly.pdbx_seq_one_letter_code
_entity_poly.pdbx_strand_id
1 'polypeptide(L)' 'MDKTSITILICMAGEVMLLSTAVTGYRRKDWENSIQKFSDYFGVFIGTPLFIFTIYAFFKTL' A
#
# COMPACT_ATOMS: atom_id res chain seq x y z
N MET A 1 -12.49 -15.58 14.99
CA MET A 1 -12.10 -14.60 13.96
C MET A 1 -13.35 -13.93 13.49
N ASP A 2 -13.48 -12.65 13.84
CA ASP A 2 -14.66 -11.88 13.50
C ASP A 2 -14.65 -11.54 11.99
N LYS A 3 -15.81 -11.28 11.39
CA LYS A 3 -15.89 -10.94 9.95
C LYS A 3 -14.99 -9.74 9.61
N THR A 4 -14.83 -8.83 10.57
CA THR A 4 -13.95 -7.66 10.54
C THR A 4 -12.48 -8.03 10.30
N SER A 5 -11.97 -9.09 10.94
CA SER A 5 -10.57 -9.51 10.79
C SER A 5 -10.28 -10.01 9.37
N ILE A 6 -11.25 -10.68 8.72
CA ILE A 6 -11.13 -11.15 7.33
C ILE A 6 -11.13 -9.95 6.36
N THR A 7 -12.02 -8.99 6.55
CA THR A 7 -12.05 -7.76 5.73
C THR A 7 -10.74 -7.00 5.82
N ILE A 8 -10.18 -6.84 7.03
CA ILE A 8 -8.89 -6.16 7.23
C ILE A 8 -7.76 -6.94 6.56
N LEU A 9 -7.78 -8.27 6.59
CA LEU A 9 -6.78 -9.10 5.91
C LEU A 9 -6.78 -8.88 4.39
N ILE A 10 -7.97 -8.75 3.78
CA ILE A 10 -8.13 -8.46 2.36
C ILE A 10 -7.63 -7.05 2.03
N CYS A 11 -7.96 -6.06 2.86
CA CYS A 11 -7.44 -4.69 2.72
C CYS A 11 -5.90 -4.68 2.76
N MET A 12 -5.31 -5.41 3.71
CA MET A 12 -3.87 -5.52 3.86
C MET A 12 -3.20 -6.14 2.62
N ALA A 13 -3.80 -7.19 2.03
CA ALA A 13 -3.30 -7.79 0.79
C ALA A 13 -3.35 -6.81 -0.40
N GLY A 14 -4.42 -6.03 -0.53
CA GLY A 14 -4.56 -5.00 -1.57
C GLY A 14 -3.53 -3.87 -1.42
N GLU A 15 -3.29 -3.42 -0.19
CA GLU A 15 -2.28 -2.41 0.12
C GLU A 15 -0.86 -2.90 -0.19
N VAL A 16 -0.53 -4.16 0.12
CA VAL A 16 0.76 -4.77 -0.24
C VAL A 16 0.97 -4.78 -1.75
N MET A 17 -0.06 -5.13 -2.53
CA MET A 17 0.02 -5.10 -3.99
C MET A 17 0.26 -3.68 -4.50
N LEU A 18 -0.51 -2.69 -4.03
CA LEU A 18 -0.37 -1.29 -4.42
C LEU A 18 1.02 -0.75 -4.07
N LEU A 19 1.49 -0.98 -2.84
CA LEU A 19 2.84 -0.58 -2.40
C LEU A 19 3.92 -1.26 -3.24
N SER A 20 3.79 -2.56 -3.52
CA SER A 20 4.76 -3.28 -4.34
C SER A 20 4.84 -2.71 -5.75
N THR A 21 3.69 -2.37 -6.35
CA THR A 21 3.64 -1.74 -7.67
C THR A 21 4.22 -0.33 -7.65
N ALA A 22 3.92 0.48 -6.64
CA ALA A 22 4.42 1.85 -6.52
C ALA A 22 5.93 1.88 -6.22
N VAL A 23 6.45 0.96 -5.40
CA VAL A 23 7.89 0.83 -5.11
C VAL A 23 8.65 0.31 -6.33
N THR A 24 8.11 -0.69 -7.03
CA THR A 24 8.73 -1.19 -8.27
C THR A 24 8.70 -0.13 -9.36
N GLY A 25 7.57 0.57 -9.47
CA GLY A 25 7.36 1.77 -10.27
C GLY A 25 8.44 2.79 -9.98
N TYR A 26 8.60 3.21 -8.71
CA TYR A 26 9.62 4.13 -8.22
C TYR A 26 11.08 3.69 -8.43
N ARG A 27 11.36 2.39 -8.49
CA ARG A 27 12.74 1.82 -8.54
C ARG A 27 13.32 1.59 -9.93
N ARG A 28 12.52 1.59 -11.01
CA ARG A 28 13.13 1.60 -12.36
C ARG A 28 13.98 2.89 -12.51
N LYS A 29 14.69 3.11 -13.62
CA LYS A 29 15.43 4.38 -13.85
C LYS A 29 15.05 5.17 -15.12
N ASP A 30 14.13 4.66 -15.93
CA ASP A 30 13.58 5.32 -17.13
C ASP A 30 12.25 6.05 -16.89
N TRP A 31 12.31 7.29 -16.37
CA TRP A 31 11.13 8.08 -16.01
C TRP A 31 10.88 9.03 -17.16
N GLU A 32 10.21 8.54 -18.21
CA GLU A 32 9.85 9.39 -19.34
C GLU A 32 8.75 10.39 -18.98
N ASN A 33 7.85 10.04 -18.05
CA ASN A 33 6.70 10.86 -17.66
C ASN A 33 6.74 11.34 -16.21
N SER A 34 6.77 12.67 -16.02
CA SER A 34 6.74 13.32 -14.70
C SER A 34 5.48 13.02 -13.89
N ILE A 35 4.33 12.81 -14.55
CA ILE A 35 3.07 12.44 -13.88
C ILE A 35 3.15 11.05 -13.28
N GLN A 36 3.77 10.11 -13.99
CA GLN A 36 3.94 8.73 -13.53
C GLN A 36 4.90 8.68 -12.35
N LYS A 37 5.97 9.49 -12.38
CA LYS A 37 6.86 9.73 -11.24
C LYS A 37 6.09 10.17 -9.99
N PHE A 38 5.23 11.18 -10.15
CA PHE A 38 4.46 11.75 -9.05
C PHE A 38 3.49 10.72 -8.49
N SER A 39 2.79 9.98 -9.36
CA SER A 39 1.86 8.92 -8.96
C SER A 39 2.56 7.83 -8.15
N ASP A 40 3.71 7.34 -8.61
CA ASP A 40 4.46 6.29 -7.89
C ASP A 40 4.98 6.82 -6.54
N TYR A 41 5.49 8.05 -6.50
CA TYR A 41 5.97 8.67 -5.25
C TYR A 41 4.85 8.89 -4.25
N PHE A 42 3.71 9.41 -4.72
CA PHE A 42 2.52 9.65 -3.92
C PHE A 42 1.93 8.34 -3.40
N GLY A 43 1.92 7.30 -4.24
CA GLY A 43 1.51 5.94 -3.89
C GLY A 43 2.36 5.35 -2.77
N VAL A 44 3.69 5.50 -2.82
CA VAL A 44 4.57 5.05 -1.72
C VAL A 44 4.36 5.89 -0.46
N PHE A 45 4.28 7.22 -0.61
CA PHE A 45 4.14 8.17 0.50
C PHE A 45 2.84 8.00 1.29
N ILE A 46 1.71 7.74 0.61
CA ILE A 46 0.41 7.53 1.25
C ILE A 46 0.18 6.05 1.60
N GLY A 47 0.62 5.14 0.73
CA GLY A 47 0.44 3.70 0.93
C GLY A 47 1.14 3.20 2.19
N THR A 48 2.32 3.73 2.52
CA THR A 48 3.10 3.26 3.67
C THR A 48 2.42 3.56 5.01
N PRO A 49 1.96 4.80 5.30
CA PRO A 49 1.13 5.08 6.47
C PRO A 49 -0.14 4.24 6.53
N LEU A 50 -0.87 4.12 5.42
CA LEU A 50 -2.11 3.31 5.36
C LEU A 50 -1.84 1.86 5.76
N PHE A 51 -0.79 1.26 5.21
CA PHE A 51 -0.40 -0.11 5.53
C PHE A 51 -0.07 -0.30 7.02
N ILE A 52 0.63 0.65 7.63
CA ILE A 52 0.91 0.63 9.08
C ILE A 52 -0.40 0.70 9.89
N PHE A 53 -1.34 1.57 9.50
CA PHE A 53 -2.65 1.67 10.14
C PHE A 53 -3.46 0.38 10.01
N THR A 54 -3.48 -0.24 8.83
CA THR A 54 -4.21 -1.48 8.57
C THR A 54 -3.63 -2.64 9.37
N ILE A 55 -2.30 -2.72 9.52
CA ILE A 55 -1.63 -3.67 10.43
C ILE A 55 -2.06 -3.44 11.87
N TYR A 56 -1.99 -2.20 12.35
CA TYR A 56 -2.37 -1.88 13.71
C TYR A 56 -3.85 -2.20 14.00
N ALA A 57 -4.75 -1.86 13.06
CA ALA A 57 -6.16 -2.18 13.14
C ALA A 57 -6.41 -3.69 13.18
N PHE A 58 -5.69 -4.46 12.36
CA PHE A 58 -5.78 -5.92 12.37
C PHE A 58 -5.44 -6.50 13.74
N PHE A 59 -4.31 -6.11 14.32
CA PHE A 59 -3.89 -6.55 15.66
C PHE A 59 -4.85 -6.13 16.77
N LYS A 60 -5.57 -5.01 16.61
CA LYS A 60 -6.63 -4.58 17.53
C LYS A 60 -7.93 -5.39 17.42
N THR A 61 -8.16 -6.01 16.26
CA THR A 61 -9.36 -6.83 15.97
C THR A 61 -9.15 -8.33 16.12
N LEU A 62 -7.94 -8.74 16.53
CA LEU A 62 -7.54 -10.11 16.86
C LEU A 62 -7.94 -10.43 18.30
#